data_AF-A0A426VXU7-F1
#
_entry.id   AF-A0A426VXU7-F1
#
_cell.length_a   1.000
_cell.length_b   1.000
_cell.length_c   1.000
_cell.angle_alpha   90.00
_cell.angle_beta   90.00
_cell.angle_gamma   90.00
#
_symmetry.space_group_name_H-M   'P 1'
#
loop_
_entity.id
_entity.type
_entity.pdbx_description
1 polymer ?
#
loop_
_entity_poly.entity_id
_entity_poly.type
_entity_poly.pdbx_seq_one_letter_code
_entity_poly.pdbx_strand_id
1 'polypeptide(L)'
;MNEQNLTAQLKDIKPLLEIPDSSYYIYWGLIIVGSLLLLGILFFVAKKLWENRKINLAKGYLEKIKAIDWKDAKHSAYEATHYARLLATDDRRKELFSQLEPMLEKYKYKKEVEEVDQDTLNKFNLYVQVADESI
;
A
#
# COMPACT_ATOMS: atom_id res chain seq x y z
N MET A 1 -46.68 -76.46 -19.18
CA MET A 1 -46.14 -76.72 -17.82
C MET A 1 -44.66 -77.06 -18.02
N ASN A 2 -43.70 -76.15 -17.92
CA ASN A 2 -43.22 -75.69 -16.63
C ASN A 2 -42.40 -74.38 -16.71
N GLU A 3 -42.70 -73.48 -17.65
CA GLU A 3 -42.14 -72.11 -17.63
C GLU A 3 -42.37 -71.42 -16.27
N GLN A 4 -43.46 -71.79 -15.58
CA GLN A 4 -43.78 -71.41 -14.20
C GLN A 4 -42.69 -71.78 -13.17
N ASN A 5 -41.84 -72.77 -13.45
CA ASN A 5 -40.74 -73.17 -12.57
C ASN A 5 -39.44 -72.38 -12.81
N LEU A 6 -39.22 -71.79 -14.00
CA LEU A 6 -38.06 -70.91 -14.24
C LEU A 6 -38.26 -69.54 -13.56
N THR A 7 -39.45 -68.97 -13.64
CA THR A 7 -39.78 -67.71 -12.96
C THR A 7 -39.73 -67.81 -11.44
N ALA A 8 -40.04 -68.99 -10.88
CA ALA A 8 -39.95 -69.25 -9.45
C ALA A 8 -38.50 -69.38 -8.93
N GLN A 9 -37.52 -69.66 -9.80
CA GLN A 9 -36.08 -69.71 -9.46
C GLN A 9 -35.35 -68.39 -9.73
N LEU A 10 -35.97 -67.46 -10.46
CA LEU A 10 -35.43 -66.12 -10.68
C LEU A 10 -35.50 -65.34 -9.36
N LYS A 11 -34.35 -65.19 -8.72
CA LYS A 11 -34.20 -64.32 -7.55
C LYS A 11 -34.31 -62.87 -8.01
N ASP A 12 -35.22 -62.15 -7.35
CA ASP A 12 -35.42 -60.73 -7.59
C ASP A 12 -34.10 -59.96 -7.44
N ILE A 13 -33.81 -59.09 -8.40
CA ILE A 13 -32.60 -58.28 -8.39
C ILE A 13 -32.75 -57.19 -7.35
N LYS A 14 -31.75 -57.07 -6.47
CA LYS A 14 -31.79 -56.08 -5.39
C LYS A 14 -31.97 -54.67 -5.98
N PRO A 15 -32.87 -53.84 -5.42
CA PRO A 15 -33.02 -52.47 -5.88
C PRO A 15 -31.71 -51.70 -5.72
N LEU A 16 -31.52 -50.70 -6.58
CA LEU A 16 -30.33 -49.84 -6.54
C LEU A 16 -30.23 -49.21 -5.15
N LEU A 17 -29.10 -49.46 -4.49
CA LEU A 17 -28.80 -48.82 -3.21
C LEU A 17 -28.17 -47.47 -3.50
N GLU A 18 -28.79 -46.39 -3.03
CA GLU A 18 -28.20 -45.07 -3.09
C GLU A 18 -27.03 -45.00 -2.10
N ILE A 19 -25.82 -44.81 -2.64
CA ILE A 19 -24.63 -44.60 -1.82
C ILE A 19 -24.50 -43.08 -1.63
N PRO A 20 -24.56 -42.56 -0.39
CA PRO A 20 -24.34 -41.15 -0.16
C PRO A 20 -22.90 -40.78 -0.53
N ASP A 21 -22.74 -39.82 -1.45
CA ASP A 21 -21.43 -39.33 -1.90
C ASP A 21 -21.29 -37.83 -1.61
N SER A 22 -20.29 -37.48 -0.79
CA SER A 22 -19.94 -36.11 -0.45
C SER A 22 -18.71 -35.59 -1.21
N SER A 23 -18.12 -36.40 -2.10
CA SER A 23 -16.86 -36.11 -2.80
C SER A 23 -16.91 -34.79 -3.58
N TYR A 24 -18.05 -34.46 -4.18
CA TYR A 24 -18.26 -33.20 -4.88
C TYR A 24 -18.09 -31.98 -3.96
N TYR A 25 -18.67 -32.02 -2.77
CA TYR A 25 -18.57 -30.93 -1.79
C TYR A 25 -17.15 -30.83 -1.21
N ILE A 26 -16.50 -31.97 -0.97
CA ILE A 26 -15.11 -32.00 -0.48
C ILE A 26 -14.16 -31.39 -1.52
N TYR A 27 -14.33 -31.72 -2.80
CA TYR A 27 -13.55 -31.15 -3.90
C TYR A 27 -13.68 -29.62 -3.98
N TRP A 28 -14.91 -29.10 -3.96
CA TRP A 28 -15.13 -27.65 -3.96
C TRP A 28 -14.63 -26.98 -2.69
N GLY A 29 -14.76 -27.63 -1.53
CA GLY A 29 -14.20 -27.15 -0.26
C GLY A 29 -12.68 -26.96 -0.36
N LEU A 30 -11.96 -27.93 -0.93
CA LEU A 30 -10.52 -27.84 -1.14
C LEU A 30 -10.14 -26.72 -2.12
N ILE A 31 -10.89 -26.55 -3.22
CA ILE A 31 -10.66 -25.45 -4.17
C ILE A 31 -10.82 -24.09 -3.47
N ILE A 32 -11.90 -23.92 -2.69
CA ILE A 32 -12.18 -22.66 -2.00
C ILE A 32 -11.08 -22.37 -0.98
N VAL A 33 -10.73 -23.34 -0.15
CA VAL A 33 -9.66 -23.18 0.86
C VAL A 33 -8.32 -22.88 0.19
N GLY A 34 -7.96 -23.62 -0.85
CA GLY A 34 -6.73 -23.38 -1.62
C GLY A 34 -6.70 -22.00 -2.26
N SER A 35 -7.83 -21.56 -2.81
CA SER A 35 -7.96 -20.22 -3.42
C SER A 35 -7.84 -19.10 -2.39
N LEU A 36 -8.46 -19.26 -1.21
CA LEU A 36 -8.35 -18.29 -0.11
C LEU A 36 -6.92 -18.16 0.40
N LEU A 37 -6.21 -19.29 0.55
CA LEU A 37 -4.80 -19.29 0.94
C LEU A 37 -3.94 -18.57 -0.12
N LEU A 38 -4.17 -18.86 -1.39
CA LEU A 38 -3.45 -18.24 -2.49
C LEU A 38 -3.70 -16.72 -2.53
N LEU A 39 -4.95 -16.28 -2.41
CA LEU A 39 -5.31 -14.86 -2.33
C LEU A 39 -4.68 -14.18 -1.12
N GLY A 40 -4.65 -14.85 0.04
CA GLY A 40 -3.98 -14.34 1.23
C GLY A 40 -2.49 -14.10 0.98
N ILE A 41 -1.79 -15.07 0.40
CA ILE A 41 -0.37 -14.95 0.05
C ILE A 41 -0.14 -13.79 -0.93
N LEU A 42 -0.93 -13.73 -2.02
CA LEU A 42 -0.83 -12.67 -3.02
C LEU A 42 -1.05 -11.29 -2.39
N PHE A 43 -2.04 -11.15 -1.50
CA PHE A 43 -2.32 -9.91 -0.79
C PHE A 43 -1.12 -9.47 0.07
N PHE A 44 -0.53 -10.38 0.85
CA PHE A 44 0.65 -10.06 1.67
C PHE A 44 1.86 -9.66 0.82
N VAL A 45 2.13 -10.35 -0.28
CA VAL A 45 3.23 -10.02 -1.19
C VAL A 45 2.99 -8.65 -1.84
N ALA A 46 1.79 -8.40 -2.36
CA ALA A 46 1.44 -7.12 -2.97
C ALA A 46 1.56 -5.95 -1.97
N LYS A 47 1.06 -6.14 -0.74
CA LYS A 47 1.18 -5.15 0.34
C LYS A 47 2.63 -4.80 0.62
N LYS A 48 3.49 -5.82 0.82
CA LYS A 48 4.92 -5.62 1.11
C LYS A 48 5.66 -4.91 -0.03
N LEU A 49 5.35 -5.25 -1.28
CA LEU A 49 5.95 -4.58 -2.44
C LEU A 49 5.54 -3.11 -2.52
N TRP A 50 4.29 -2.78 -2.19
CA TRP A 50 3.83 -1.39 -2.17
C TRP A 50 4.50 -0.58 -1.06
N GLU A 51 4.60 -1.13 0.15
CA GLU A 51 5.28 -0.48 1.27
C GLU A 51 6.75 -0.17 0.94
N ASN A 52 7.49 -1.13 0.38
CA ASN A 52 8.88 -0.91 -0.04
C ASN A 52 9.01 0.19 -1.10
N ARG A 53 8.08 0.27 -2.07
CA ARG A 53 8.08 1.35 -3.06
C ARG A 53 7.86 2.72 -2.42
N LYS A 54 6.95 2.84 -1.45
CA LYS A 54 6.71 4.11 -0.74
C LYS A 54 7.96 4.57 0.01
N ILE A 55 8.65 3.66 0.69
CA ILE A 55 9.90 3.97 1.41
C ILE A 55 10.97 4.49 0.42
N ASN A 56 11.14 3.82 -0.74
CA ASN A 56 12.10 4.27 -1.74
C ASN A 56 11.79 5.67 -2.29
N LEU A 57 10.51 6.00 -2.52
CA LEU A 57 10.09 7.33 -2.95
C LEU A 57 10.38 8.39 -1.88
N ALA A 58 10.05 8.09 -0.62
CA ALA A 58 10.30 9.00 0.50
C ALA A 58 11.80 9.32 0.65
N LYS A 59 12.67 8.32 0.50
CA LYS A 59 14.13 8.51 0.48
C LYS A 59 14.58 9.43 -0.66
N GLY A 60 14.04 9.24 -1.86
CA GLY A 60 14.33 10.11 -3.00
C GLY A 60 13.92 11.57 -2.75
N TYR A 61 12.74 11.80 -2.15
CA TYR A 61 12.31 13.15 -1.79
C TYR A 61 13.18 13.76 -0.68
N LEU A 62 13.63 12.94 0.28
CA LEU A 62 14.51 13.37 1.35
C LEU A 62 15.90 13.77 0.84
N GLU A 63 16.45 13.03 -0.13
CA GLU A 63 17.70 13.41 -0.80
C GLU A 63 17.54 14.75 -1.54
N LYS A 64 16.42 14.93 -2.25
CA LYS A 64 16.14 16.18 -2.97
C LYS A 64 15.99 17.38 -2.05
N ILE A 65 15.24 17.25 -0.95
CA ILE A 65 15.04 18.36 -0.01
C ILE A 65 16.34 18.74 0.71
N LYS A 66 17.21 17.76 1.02
CA LYS A 66 18.54 18.00 1.62
C LYS A 66 19.51 18.68 0.66
N ALA A 67 19.33 18.49 -0.65
CA ALA A 67 20.20 19.05 -1.69
C ALA A 67 19.87 20.49 -2.08
N ILE A 68 18.79 21.07 -1.53
CA ILE A 68 18.38 22.45 -1.83
C ILE A 68 19.49 23.41 -1.38
N ASP A 69 20.09 24.11 -2.32
CA ASP A 69 20.91 25.28 -2.03
C ASP A 69 20.02 26.53 -1.99
N TRP A 70 20.26 27.43 -1.05
CA TRP A 70 19.44 28.64 -0.87
C TRP A 70 19.95 29.84 -1.69
N LYS A 71 20.70 29.59 -2.78
CA LYS A 71 21.26 30.67 -3.61
C LYS A 71 20.19 31.40 -4.41
N ASP A 72 19.21 30.66 -4.94
CA ASP A 72 18.00 31.22 -5.55
C ASP A 72 16.83 31.02 -4.59
N ALA A 73 16.65 31.97 -3.67
CA ALA A 73 15.62 31.91 -2.62
C ALA A 73 14.23 31.57 -3.16
N LYS A 74 13.88 32.07 -4.35
CA LYS A 74 12.58 31.82 -4.97
C LYS A 74 12.46 30.38 -5.42
N HIS A 75 13.41 29.90 -6.21
CA HIS A 75 13.40 28.53 -6.70
C HIS A 75 13.45 27.53 -5.54
N SER A 76 14.35 27.75 -4.60
CA SER A 76 14.53 26.93 -3.40
C SER A 76 13.26 26.88 -2.54
N ALA A 77 12.52 27.99 -2.40
CA ALA A 77 11.25 27.99 -1.67
C ALA A 77 10.16 27.16 -2.37
N TYR A 78 10.11 27.16 -3.71
CA TYR A 78 9.21 26.27 -4.46
C TYR A 78 9.57 24.80 -4.27
N GLU A 79 10.85 24.45 -4.44
CA GLU A 79 11.33 23.08 -4.26
C GLU A 79 11.12 22.59 -2.82
N ALA A 80 11.48 23.41 -1.83
CA ALA A 80 11.29 23.12 -0.42
C ALA A 80 9.82 22.87 -0.11
N THR A 81 8.91 23.72 -0.59
CA THR A 81 7.46 23.51 -0.40
C THR A 81 7.03 22.19 -1.04
N HIS A 82 7.50 21.90 -2.25
CA HIS A 82 7.08 20.72 -3.00
C HIS A 82 7.50 19.43 -2.29
N TYR A 83 8.78 19.27 -1.96
CA TYR A 83 9.28 18.07 -1.31
C TYR A 83 8.81 17.93 0.14
N ALA A 84 8.72 19.04 0.88
CA ALA A 84 8.16 18.99 2.25
C ALA A 84 6.70 18.55 2.24
N ARG A 85 5.88 19.01 1.27
CA ARG A 85 4.50 18.54 1.16
C ARG A 85 4.41 17.03 0.86
N LEU A 86 5.29 16.52 -0.01
CA LEU A 86 5.34 15.09 -0.34
C LEU A 86 5.80 14.23 0.85
N LEU A 87 6.67 14.78 1.70
CA LEU A 87 7.17 14.11 2.91
C LEU A 87 6.20 14.19 4.08
N ALA A 88 5.26 15.16 4.10
CA ALA A 88 4.28 15.37 5.17
C ALA A 88 3.16 14.29 5.22
N THR A 89 3.52 13.03 5.47
CA THR A 89 2.59 11.89 5.45
C THR A 89 2.04 11.50 6.83
N ASP A 90 2.73 11.79 7.92
CA ASP A 90 2.24 11.63 9.30
C ASP A 90 1.87 12.97 9.94
N ASP A 91 1.22 12.92 11.10
CA ASP A 91 0.65 14.12 11.74
C ASP A 91 1.73 15.09 12.24
N ARG A 92 2.87 14.60 12.75
CA ARG A 92 3.97 15.46 13.20
C ARG A 92 4.59 16.22 12.03
N ARG A 93 4.84 15.54 10.89
CA ARG A 93 5.39 16.24 9.70
C ARG A 93 4.36 17.17 9.06
N LYS A 94 3.08 16.83 9.05
CA LYS A 94 2.01 17.75 8.58
C LYS A 94 1.96 19.02 9.41
N GLU A 95 2.03 18.89 10.73
CA GLU A 95 2.04 20.05 11.63
C GLU A 95 3.27 20.93 11.37
N LEU A 96 4.47 20.35 11.32
CA LEU A 96 5.69 21.10 11.00
C LEU A 96 5.62 21.77 9.62
N PHE A 97 5.07 21.07 8.62
CA PHE A 97 4.87 21.63 7.28
C PHE A 97 3.90 22.82 7.30
N SER A 98 2.77 22.73 8.01
CA SER A 98 1.82 23.84 8.10
C SER A 98 2.41 25.11 8.73
N GLN A 99 3.43 24.95 9.57
CA GLN A 99 4.17 26.07 10.17
C GLN A 99 5.25 26.61 9.22
N LEU A 100 5.89 25.73 8.44
CA LEU A 100 6.95 26.09 7.49
C LEU A 100 6.41 26.71 6.20
N GLU A 101 5.31 26.19 5.66
CA GLU A 101 4.69 26.63 4.40
C GLU A 101 4.49 28.15 4.33
N PRO A 102 3.83 28.83 5.30
CA PRO A 102 3.63 30.27 5.24
C PRO A 102 4.95 31.07 5.30
N MET A 103 6.02 30.51 5.87
CA MET A 103 7.34 31.15 5.87
C MET A 103 7.95 31.10 4.46
N LEU A 104 7.85 29.96 3.78
CA LEU A 104 8.33 29.77 2.41
C LEU A 104 7.53 30.59 1.38
N GLU A 105 6.24 30.83 1.61
CA GLU A 105 5.39 31.60 0.68
C GLU A 105 5.86 33.02 0.45
N LYS A 106 6.52 33.65 1.44
CA LYS A 106 7.11 34.98 1.32
C LYS A 106 8.08 35.11 0.14
N TYR A 107 8.68 33.99 -0.28
CA TYR A 107 9.72 33.91 -1.28
C TYR A 107 9.22 33.46 -2.67
N LYS A 108 7.99 32.95 -2.79
CA LYS A 108 7.54 32.25 -4.02
C LYS A 108 6.96 33.16 -5.11
N TYR A 109 6.40 34.31 -4.75
CA TYR A 109 5.56 35.07 -5.67
C TYR A 109 6.13 36.42 -6.12
N LYS A 110 7.13 36.95 -5.41
CA LYS A 110 7.78 38.21 -5.79
C LYS A 110 8.73 38.00 -6.97
N LYS A 111 8.94 39.06 -7.77
CA LYS A 111 9.83 39.02 -8.95
C LYS A 111 11.30 39.00 -8.51
N GLU A 112 11.65 39.89 -7.60
CA GLU A 112 12.91 39.89 -6.87
C GLU A 112 12.62 39.54 -5.41
N VAL A 113 13.48 38.72 -4.84
CA VAL A 113 13.30 38.14 -3.52
C VAL A 113 14.61 38.30 -2.76
N GLU A 114 14.49 38.74 -1.52
CA GLU A 114 15.63 38.78 -0.59
C GLU A 114 16.09 37.36 -0.25
N GLU A 115 17.30 37.27 0.31
CA GLU A 115 17.80 36.02 0.88
C GLU A 115 16.85 35.49 1.97
N VAL A 116 16.86 34.17 2.15
CA VAL A 116 15.98 33.53 3.12
C VAL A 116 16.42 33.87 4.53
N ASP A 117 15.47 34.28 5.36
CA ASP A 117 15.75 34.67 6.74
C ASP A 117 16.17 33.45 7.59
N GLN A 118 16.95 33.72 8.63
CA GLN A 118 17.51 32.65 9.45
C GLN A 118 16.42 31.84 10.18
N ASP A 119 15.28 32.43 10.52
CA ASP A 119 14.19 31.70 11.18
C ASP A 119 13.54 30.70 10.22
N THR A 120 13.33 31.10 8.96
CA THR A 120 12.86 30.22 7.89
C THR A 120 13.83 29.07 7.65
N LEU A 121 15.14 29.35 7.59
CA LEU A 121 16.17 28.30 7.46
C LEU A 121 16.19 27.35 8.66
N ASN A 122 16.11 27.87 9.88
CA ASN A 122 16.06 27.05 11.09
C ASN A 122 14.83 26.15 11.10
N LYS A 123 13.66 26.68 10.72
CA LYS A 123 12.41 25.90 10.63
C LYS A 123 12.48 24.83 9.56
N PHE A 124 13.05 25.15 8.41
CA PHE A 124 13.30 24.20 7.33
C PHE A 124 14.23 23.07 7.76
N ASN A 125 15.36 23.40 8.39
CA ASN A 125 16.32 22.41 8.87
C ASN A 125 15.70 21.48 9.92
N LEU A 126 14.90 22.02 10.85
CA LEU A 126 14.13 21.23 11.80
C LEU A 126 13.16 20.28 11.10
N TYR A 127 12.43 20.76 10.08
CA TYR A 127 11.54 19.92 9.29
C TYR A 127 12.31 18.76 8.63
N VAL A 128 13.44 19.06 7.99
CA VAL A 128 14.28 18.07 7.31
C VAL A 128 14.83 17.04 8.31
N GLN A 129 15.28 17.47 9.49
CA GLN A 129 15.76 16.56 10.53
C GLN A 129 14.67 15.58 10.99
N VAL A 130 13.46 16.08 11.26
CA VAL A 130 12.33 15.23 11.68
C VAL A 130 11.91 14.27 10.55
N ALA A 131 11.97 14.72 9.30
CA ALA A 131 11.74 13.86 8.15
C ALA A 131 12.79 12.76 8.02
N ASP A 132 14.06 13.06 8.28
CA ASP A 132 15.18 12.11 8.25
C ASP A 132 15.08 11.05 9.35
N GLU A 133 14.73 11.44 10.57
CA GLU A 133 14.56 10.51 11.71
C GLU A 133 13.45 9.45 11.48
N SER A 134 12.55 9.71 10.51
CA SER A 134 11.33 8.92 10.32
C SER A 134 11.34 8.00 9.09
N ILE A 135 12.40 8.04 8.26
CA ILE A 135 12.49 7.35 6.95
C ILE A 135 13.61 6.30 6.97
#